data_AF-H1VXF1-F1
#
_entry.id   AF-H1VXF1-F1
#
_cell.length_a   1.000
_cell.length_b   1.000
_cell.length_c   1.000
_cell.angle_alpha   90.00
_cell.angle_beta   90.00
_cell.angle_gamma   90.00
#
_symmetry.space_group_name_H-M   'P 1'
#
loop_
_entity.id
_entity.type
_entity.pdbx_description
1 polymer ?
#
loop_
_entity_poly.entity_id
_entity_poly.type
_entity_poly.pdbx_seq_one_letter_code
_entity_poly.pdbx_strand_id
1 'polypeptide(L)'
;MVQSSVLGFPRMGVNRDLKKANEAYWGGKLSREDLLAEGKRLRLAHWKIQKDAGVDIIPSNDFAYYDQVLDHIQLFNAIPPRYAETKLEPIDEYFAMGRGHQKDGIDVPSLEMVKWFDSNYHYVKPTFQDGQTFKLASDPKPVREFNEAKEAGIVTRPVLLGPVSFLHLGKPDRGQSVDPISPPSTSSSLSTSSS
;
A
#
# COMPACT_ATOMS: atom_id res chain seq x y z
N MET A 1 -34.29 -1.10 -7.54
CA MET A 1 -33.41 -0.37 -8.47
C MET A 1 -32.04 -1.04 -8.43
N VAL A 2 -31.45 -1.36 -9.58
CA VAL A 2 -30.11 -2.00 -9.63
C VAL A 2 -29.04 -0.93 -9.40
N GLN A 3 -27.99 -1.26 -8.65
CA GLN A 3 -26.89 -0.34 -8.35
C GLN A 3 -25.68 -0.55 -9.27
N SER A 4 -24.96 0.53 -9.54
CA SER A 4 -23.69 0.58 -10.26
C SER A 4 -22.49 0.58 -9.30
N SER A 5 -21.37 -0.02 -9.70
CA SER A 5 -20.14 -0.06 -8.90
C SER A 5 -18.89 0.07 -9.75
N VAL A 6 -17.94 0.87 -9.26
CA VAL A 6 -16.57 0.92 -9.77
C VAL A 6 -15.64 0.24 -8.75
N LEU A 7 -14.73 -0.61 -9.22
CA LEU A 7 -13.80 -1.36 -8.36
C LEU A 7 -12.51 -0.59 -8.04
N GLY A 8 -12.14 0.38 -8.88
CA GLY A 8 -10.99 1.26 -8.73
C GLY A 8 -10.94 2.25 -9.89
N PHE A 9 -10.29 3.40 -9.70
CA PHE A 9 -10.17 4.46 -10.70
C PHE A 9 -8.70 4.77 -11.04
N PRO A 10 -8.35 5.07 -12.30
CA PRO A 10 -6.96 5.37 -12.67
C PRO A 10 -6.42 6.60 -11.91
N ARG A 11 -5.35 6.38 -11.16
CA ARG A 11 -4.76 7.35 -10.22
C ARG A 11 -3.91 8.46 -10.86
N MET A 12 -3.44 8.28 -12.10
CA MET A 12 -2.36 9.11 -12.64
C MET A 12 -2.75 10.58 -12.90
N GLY A 13 -4.05 10.88 -12.95
CA GLY A 13 -4.56 12.17 -13.36
C GLY A 13 -4.59 12.34 -14.89
N VAL A 14 -5.43 13.25 -15.36
CA VAL A 14 -5.68 13.49 -16.80
C VAL A 14 -4.40 13.84 -17.57
N ASN A 15 -3.43 14.49 -16.93
CA ASN A 15 -2.17 14.94 -17.54
C ASN A 15 -0.93 14.22 -16.97
N ARG A 16 -1.13 13.02 -16.39
CA ARG A 16 -0.12 12.30 -15.59
C ARG A 16 0.41 13.15 -14.43
N ASP A 17 -0.48 13.91 -13.81
CA ASP A 17 -0.22 14.82 -12.70
C ASP A 17 0.54 14.09 -11.56
N LEU A 18 0.12 12.88 -11.20
CA LEU A 18 0.77 12.08 -10.16
C LEU A 18 2.22 11.72 -10.50
N LYS A 19 2.49 11.39 -11.78
CA LYS A 19 3.87 11.10 -12.23
C LYS A 19 4.75 12.34 -12.06
N LYS A 20 4.27 13.50 -12.51
CA LYS A 20 5.01 14.76 -12.42
C LYS A 20 5.31 15.12 -10.97
N ALA A 21 4.33 14.97 -10.07
CA ALA A 21 4.49 15.26 -8.65
C ALA A 21 5.49 14.30 -7.98
N ASN A 22 5.35 12.99 -8.22
CA ASN A 22 6.28 11.98 -7.70
C ASN A 22 7.72 12.25 -8.17
N GLU A 23 7.93 12.48 -9.47
CA GLU A 23 9.26 12.73 -10.03
C GLU A 23 9.86 14.05 -9.53
N ALA A 24 9.05 15.09 -9.35
CA ALA A 24 9.49 16.34 -8.75
C ALA A 24 9.89 16.15 -7.28
N TYR A 25 9.12 15.38 -6.51
CA TYR A 25 9.44 15.05 -5.12
C TYR A 25 10.75 14.26 -5.01
N TRP A 26 10.90 13.18 -5.80
CA TRP A 26 12.13 12.39 -5.83
C TRP A 26 13.35 13.20 -6.27
N GLY A 27 13.15 14.20 -7.12
CA GLY A 27 14.18 15.14 -7.57
C GLY A 27 14.45 16.30 -6.62
N GLY A 28 13.81 16.36 -5.45
CA GLY A 28 13.97 17.44 -4.46
C GLY A 28 13.39 18.79 -4.88
N LYS A 29 12.48 18.80 -5.87
CA LYS A 29 11.85 20.02 -6.43
C LYS A 29 10.43 20.26 -5.90
N LEU A 30 9.88 19.31 -5.15
CA LEU A 30 8.56 19.39 -4.54
C LEU A 30 8.70 19.01 -3.07
N SER A 31 8.03 19.74 -2.18
CA SER A 31 8.00 19.36 -0.77
C SER A 31 7.14 18.10 -0.57
N ARG A 32 7.30 17.46 0.59
CA ARG A 32 6.44 16.33 0.98
C ARG A 32 5.00 16.78 1.11
N GLU A 33 4.78 17.93 1.70
CA GLU A 33 3.47 18.52 1.95
C GLU A 33 2.74 18.78 0.63
N ASP A 34 3.44 19.31 -0.38
CA ASP A 34 2.89 19.55 -1.71
C ASP A 34 2.59 18.24 -2.46
N LEU A 35 3.45 17.21 -2.32
CA LEU A 35 3.17 15.88 -2.87
C LEU A 35 1.88 15.30 -2.26
N LEU A 36 1.73 15.39 -0.94
CA LEU A 36 0.56 14.88 -0.25
C LEU A 36 -0.71 15.66 -0.62
N ALA A 37 -0.60 16.98 -0.75
CA ALA A 37 -1.67 17.84 -1.23
C ALA A 37 -2.11 17.49 -2.67
N GLU A 38 -1.16 17.21 -3.56
CA GLU A 38 -1.47 16.81 -4.94
C GLU A 38 -2.17 15.45 -5.02
N GLY A 39 -1.75 14.48 -4.20
CA GLY A 39 -2.47 13.21 -4.10
C GLY A 39 -3.91 13.40 -3.58
N LYS A 40 -4.11 14.26 -2.57
CA LYS A 40 -5.45 14.64 -2.08
C LYS A 40 -6.30 15.30 -3.18
N ARG A 41 -5.73 16.25 -3.93
CA ARG A 41 -6.41 16.91 -5.05
C ARG A 41 -6.89 15.89 -6.08
N LEU A 42 -6.04 14.93 -6.46
CA LEU A 42 -6.38 13.88 -7.43
C LEU A 42 -7.49 12.96 -6.93
N ARG A 43 -7.42 12.49 -5.67
CA ARG A 43 -8.49 11.67 -5.08
C ARG A 43 -9.83 12.39 -5.10
N LEU A 44 -9.87 13.64 -4.65
CA LEU A 44 -11.09 14.46 -4.65
C LEU A 44 -11.66 14.66 -6.07
N ALA A 45 -10.79 14.95 -7.05
CA ALA A 45 -11.21 15.09 -8.44
C ALA A 45 -11.82 13.78 -9.00
N HIS A 46 -11.18 12.64 -8.74
CA HIS A 46 -11.64 11.35 -9.24
C HIS A 46 -12.92 10.85 -8.57
N TRP A 47 -13.10 11.08 -7.26
CA TRP A 47 -14.36 10.79 -6.60
C TRP A 47 -15.49 11.68 -7.12
N LYS A 48 -15.20 12.97 -7.36
CA LYS A 48 -16.18 13.89 -7.95
C LYS A 48 -16.62 13.44 -9.34
N ILE A 49 -15.69 13.03 -10.21
CA ILE A 49 -16.02 12.47 -11.54
C ILE A 49 -17.01 11.30 -11.43
N GLN A 50 -16.74 10.36 -10.54
CA GLN A 50 -17.58 9.17 -10.37
C GLN A 50 -18.97 9.53 -9.81
N LYS A 51 -19.03 10.45 -8.84
CA LYS A 51 -20.29 10.96 -8.29
C LYS A 51 -21.12 11.71 -9.34
N ASP A 52 -20.49 12.60 -10.11
CA ASP A 52 -21.13 13.35 -11.18
C ASP A 52 -21.66 12.42 -12.30
N ALA A 53 -20.98 11.28 -12.52
CA ALA A 53 -21.41 10.25 -13.45
C ALA A 53 -22.56 9.36 -12.92
N GLY A 54 -22.98 9.54 -11.66
CA GLY A 54 -24.08 8.78 -11.05
C GLY A 54 -23.71 7.40 -10.54
N VAL A 55 -22.43 7.13 -10.24
CA VAL A 55 -21.99 5.84 -9.67
C VAL A 55 -22.49 5.68 -8.24
N ASP A 56 -23.17 4.57 -7.93
CA ASP A 56 -23.73 4.30 -6.60
C ASP A 56 -22.66 3.87 -5.59
N ILE A 57 -21.73 3.00 -6.01
CA ILE A 57 -20.68 2.42 -5.16
C ILE A 57 -19.31 2.87 -5.68
N ILE A 58 -18.80 3.96 -5.09
CA ILE A 58 -17.53 4.61 -5.44
C ILE A 58 -16.39 4.04 -4.56
N PRO A 59 -15.23 3.64 -5.12
CA PRO A 59 -14.11 3.10 -4.36
C PRO A 59 -13.35 4.19 -3.59
N SER A 60 -12.75 3.81 -2.47
CA SER A 60 -11.64 4.51 -1.82
C SER A 60 -10.53 3.53 -1.48
N ASN A 61 -9.35 4.01 -1.10
CA ASN A 61 -8.13 3.21 -0.94
C ASN A 61 -7.59 2.56 -2.23
N ASP A 62 -8.20 2.84 -3.39
CA ASP A 62 -7.73 2.45 -4.72
C ASP A 62 -6.60 3.37 -5.24
N PHE A 63 -6.55 4.62 -4.77
CA PHE A 63 -5.41 5.51 -5.00
C PHE A 63 -4.16 4.98 -4.31
N ALA A 64 -2.99 5.14 -4.92
CA ALA A 64 -1.70 4.78 -4.34
C ALA A 64 -0.60 5.64 -4.96
N TYR A 65 0.38 6.14 -4.20
CA TYR A 65 1.45 6.95 -4.78
C TYR A 65 2.38 6.15 -5.69
N TYR A 66 2.58 4.86 -5.39
CA TYR A 66 3.44 3.97 -6.16
C TYR A 66 2.77 2.64 -6.49
N ASP A 67 2.25 1.93 -5.50
CA ASP A 67 1.56 0.64 -5.66
C ASP A 67 0.62 0.35 -4.49
N GLN A 68 -0.58 -0.16 -4.77
CA GLN A 68 -1.55 -0.49 -3.72
C GLN A 68 -1.14 -1.70 -2.89
N VAL A 69 -0.38 -2.66 -3.43
CA VAL A 69 0.11 -3.78 -2.60
C VAL A 69 1.20 -3.29 -1.65
N LEU A 70 2.07 -2.41 -2.12
CA LEU A 70 3.03 -1.68 -1.27
C LEU A 70 2.35 -0.88 -0.15
N ASP A 71 1.20 -0.25 -0.42
CA ASP A 71 0.42 0.41 0.64
C ASP A 71 0.01 -0.59 1.74
N HIS A 72 -0.33 -1.83 1.38
CA HIS A 72 -0.67 -2.88 2.36
C HIS A 72 0.56 -3.37 3.14
N ILE A 73 1.73 -3.42 2.50
CA ILE A 73 3.01 -3.72 3.19
C ILE A 73 3.22 -2.72 4.33
N GLN A 74 3.10 -1.42 4.04
CA GLN A 74 3.26 -0.38 5.05
C GLN A 74 2.10 -0.36 6.07
N LEU A 75 0.85 -0.54 5.62
CA LEU A 75 -0.34 -0.57 6.47
C LEU A 75 -0.25 -1.63 7.58
N PHE A 76 0.30 -2.80 7.28
CA PHE A 76 0.42 -3.92 8.22
C PHE A 76 1.78 -4.00 8.92
N ASN A 77 2.63 -2.97 8.76
CA ASN A 77 4.01 -2.96 9.26
C ASN A 77 4.81 -4.21 8.83
N ALA A 78 4.60 -4.68 7.61
CA ALA A 78 5.34 -5.79 7.01
C ALA A 78 6.64 -5.30 6.32
N ILE A 79 7.29 -4.30 6.92
CA ILE A 79 8.43 -3.59 6.36
C ILE A 79 9.71 -4.33 6.76
N PRO A 80 10.57 -4.75 5.81
CA PRO A 80 11.83 -5.40 6.16
C PRO A 80 12.76 -4.50 7.01
N PRO A 81 13.56 -5.07 7.93
CA PRO A 81 14.39 -4.30 8.86
C PRO A 81 15.29 -3.26 8.18
N ARG A 82 15.85 -3.59 7.01
CA ARG A 82 16.71 -2.68 6.23
C ARG A 82 16.06 -1.35 5.86
N TYR A 83 14.73 -1.26 5.80
CA TYR A 83 14.02 0.01 5.59
C TYR A 83 13.59 0.62 6.93
N ALA A 84 13.02 -0.19 7.83
CA ALA A 84 12.52 0.28 9.13
C ALA A 84 13.61 0.93 10.01
N GLU A 85 14.86 0.44 9.91
CA GLU A 85 16.00 0.97 10.67
C GLU A 85 16.52 2.31 10.14
N THR A 86 16.14 2.72 8.93
CA THR A 86 16.57 3.99 8.32
C THR A 86 15.94 5.22 8.97
N LYS A 87 14.82 5.04 9.70
CA LYS A 87 14.03 6.11 10.32
C LYS A 87 13.60 7.21 9.34
N LEU A 88 13.42 6.83 8.07
CA LEU A 88 12.85 7.70 7.06
C LEU A 88 11.41 8.07 7.42
N GLU A 89 10.95 9.21 6.91
CA GLU A 89 9.55 9.58 6.97
C GLU A 89 8.69 8.52 6.25
N PRO A 90 7.44 8.28 6.66
CA PRO A 90 6.64 7.17 6.14
C PRO A 90 6.54 7.13 4.61
N ILE A 91 6.40 8.29 3.95
CA ILE A 91 6.33 8.36 2.48
C ILE A 91 7.68 8.09 1.81
N ASP A 92 8.79 8.41 2.47
CA ASP A 92 10.13 8.13 1.97
C ASP A 92 10.50 6.66 2.17
N GLU A 93 10.13 6.05 3.29
CA GLU A 93 10.23 4.61 3.53
C GLU A 93 9.39 3.82 2.52
N TYR A 94 8.16 4.27 2.26
CA TYR A 94 7.29 3.74 1.22
C TYR A 94 7.98 3.75 -0.14
N PHE A 95 8.53 4.89 -0.55
CA PHE A 95 9.27 4.96 -1.81
C PHE A 95 10.58 4.17 -1.78
N ALA A 96 11.29 4.10 -0.66
CA ALA A 96 12.52 3.31 -0.53
C ALA A 96 12.25 1.83 -0.83
N MET A 97 11.14 1.28 -0.33
CA MET A 97 10.72 -0.08 -0.67
C MET A 97 10.38 -0.22 -2.17
N GLY A 98 9.74 0.77 -2.80
CA GLY A 98 9.34 0.68 -4.21
C GLY A 98 10.48 0.86 -5.22
N ARG A 99 11.46 1.71 -4.92
CA ARG A 99 12.45 2.19 -5.91
C ARG A 99 13.87 2.36 -5.35
N GLY A 100 14.12 1.89 -4.13
CA GLY A 100 15.39 2.04 -3.44
C GLY A 100 15.59 3.44 -2.88
N HIS A 101 16.62 3.59 -2.07
CA HIS A 101 17.00 4.87 -1.48
C HIS A 101 18.52 4.94 -1.34
N GLN A 102 19.13 5.96 -1.95
CA GLN A 102 20.56 6.21 -1.91
C GLN A 102 20.82 7.69 -1.60
N LYS A 103 20.76 8.06 -0.32
CA LYS A 103 20.91 9.45 0.15
C LYS A 103 21.29 9.47 1.63
N ASP A 104 22.04 10.51 2.05
CA ASP A 104 22.37 10.76 3.47
C ASP A 104 23.02 9.56 4.18
N GLY A 105 23.84 8.78 3.45
CA GLY A 105 24.52 7.58 3.95
C GLY A 105 23.66 6.31 4.00
N ILE A 106 22.39 6.39 3.62
CA ILE A 106 21.50 5.25 3.46
C ILE A 106 21.64 4.74 2.02
N ASP A 107 21.91 3.44 1.87
CA ASP A 107 21.91 2.74 0.58
C ASP A 107 21.13 1.42 0.72
N VAL A 108 19.89 1.43 0.25
CA VAL A 108 19.00 0.27 0.29
C VAL A 108 18.35 0.02 -1.07
N PRO A 109 18.38 -1.23 -1.58
CA PRO A 109 17.75 -1.56 -2.86
C PRO A 109 16.23 -1.54 -2.74
N SER A 110 15.52 -1.51 -3.87
CA SER A 110 14.07 -1.73 -3.89
C SER A 110 13.72 -3.18 -3.55
N LEU A 111 12.47 -3.39 -3.16
CA LEU A 111 11.83 -4.70 -3.18
C LEU A 111 11.59 -5.15 -4.63
N GLU A 112 11.32 -6.44 -4.77
CA GLU A 112 11.01 -7.05 -6.07
C GLU A 112 9.64 -6.58 -6.56
N MET A 113 9.57 -6.21 -7.85
CA MET A 113 8.33 -5.93 -8.56
C MET A 113 8.06 -7.02 -9.60
N VAL A 114 6.82 -7.52 -9.64
CA VAL A 114 6.38 -8.51 -10.63
C VAL A 114 5.04 -8.11 -11.24
N LYS A 115 4.68 -8.72 -12.37
CA LYS A 115 3.38 -8.48 -13.01
C LYS A 115 2.23 -8.83 -12.08
N TRP A 116 1.21 -7.98 -12.08
CA TRP A 116 -0.06 -8.22 -11.41
C TRP A 116 -0.91 -9.15 -12.27
N PHE A 117 -0.91 -10.43 -11.92
CA PHE A 117 -1.52 -11.50 -12.70
C PHE A 117 -1.01 -11.48 -14.16
N ASP A 118 -1.91 -11.58 -15.14
CA ASP A 118 -1.64 -11.54 -16.58
C ASP A 118 -1.67 -10.11 -17.15
N SER A 119 -1.82 -9.08 -16.31
CA SER A 119 -1.81 -7.68 -16.73
C SER A 119 -0.39 -7.13 -16.96
N ASN A 120 -0.30 -5.90 -17.47
CA ASN A 120 0.97 -5.16 -17.59
C ASN A 120 1.23 -4.23 -16.38
N TYR A 121 0.33 -4.20 -15.40
CA TYR A 121 0.58 -3.53 -14.12
C TYR A 121 1.59 -4.34 -13.31
N HIS A 122 2.45 -3.68 -12.54
CA HIS A 122 3.42 -4.35 -11.67
C HIS A 122 3.15 -3.94 -10.22
N TYR A 123 3.22 -4.91 -9.31
CA TYR A 123 3.08 -4.67 -7.87
C TYR A 123 4.39 -5.00 -7.15
N VAL A 124 4.59 -4.40 -5.98
CA VAL A 124 5.72 -4.71 -5.11
C VAL A 124 5.37 -5.94 -4.27
N LYS A 125 6.18 -7.00 -4.36
CA LYS A 125 5.91 -8.25 -3.62
C LYS A 125 6.06 -8.05 -2.11
N PRO A 126 5.03 -8.37 -1.30
CA PRO A 126 5.18 -8.50 0.15
C PRO A 126 6.33 -9.45 0.46
N THR A 127 7.26 -9.02 1.31
CA THR A 127 8.53 -9.71 1.56
C THR A 127 8.70 -9.91 3.06
N PHE A 128 8.62 -11.15 3.53
CA PHE A 128 8.40 -11.48 4.94
C PHE A 128 9.63 -12.10 5.61
N GLN A 129 9.78 -11.85 6.92
CA GLN A 129 10.80 -12.47 7.76
C GLN A 129 10.30 -13.77 8.40
N ASP A 130 11.23 -14.62 8.85
CA ASP A 130 10.90 -15.71 9.76
C ASP A 130 10.37 -15.12 11.09
N GLY A 131 9.26 -15.67 11.58
CA GLY A 131 8.59 -15.12 12.77
C GLY A 131 7.94 -13.75 12.57
N GLN A 132 7.66 -13.34 11.32
CA GLN A 132 6.99 -12.08 10.99
C GLN A 132 5.73 -11.88 11.86
N THR A 133 5.65 -10.72 12.49
CA THR A 133 4.43 -10.22 13.12
C THR A 133 3.88 -9.04 12.33
N PHE A 134 2.59 -8.77 12.51
CA PHE A 134 1.90 -7.68 11.85
C PHE A 134 1.30 -6.75 12.89
N LYS A 135 1.33 -5.45 12.59
CA LYS A 135 0.68 -4.42 13.41
C LYS A 135 0.09 -3.38 12.48
N LEU A 136 -1.09 -2.88 12.80
CA LEU A 136 -1.67 -1.80 12.02
C LEU A 136 -0.84 -0.52 12.15
N ALA A 137 -0.59 0.18 11.05
CA ALA A 137 0.00 1.51 11.04
C ALA A 137 -0.84 2.49 11.89
N SER A 138 -0.19 3.47 12.53
CA SER A 138 -0.83 4.41 13.46
C SER A 138 -1.89 5.31 12.80
N ASP A 139 -1.67 5.68 11.53
CA ASP A 139 -2.63 6.41 10.70
C ASP A 139 -2.98 5.56 9.45
N PRO A 140 -3.94 4.61 9.56
CA PRO A 140 -4.28 3.69 8.48
C PRO A 140 -4.82 4.43 7.25
N LYS A 141 -4.07 4.36 6.13
CA LYS A 141 -4.47 4.97 4.84
C LYS A 141 -5.93 4.71 4.44
N PRO A 142 -6.49 3.48 4.55
CA PRO A 142 -7.88 3.24 4.16
C PRO A 142 -8.89 4.05 4.99
N VAL A 143 -8.62 4.25 6.28
CA VAL A 143 -9.47 5.05 7.17
C VAL A 143 -9.35 6.53 6.84
N ARG A 144 -8.11 7.02 6.67
CA ARG A 144 -7.84 8.42 6.31
C ARG A 144 -8.53 8.80 5.00
N GLU A 145 -8.38 7.99 3.96
CA GLU A 145 -8.97 8.29 2.63
C GLU A 145 -10.49 8.13 2.61
N PHE A 146 -11.06 7.18 3.38
CA PHE A 146 -12.51 7.10 3.55
C PHE A 146 -13.07 8.36 4.22
N ASN A 147 -12.44 8.81 5.32
CA ASN A 147 -12.85 10.02 6.02
C ASN A 147 -12.69 11.27 5.14
N GLU A 148 -11.60 11.37 4.35
CA GLU A 148 -11.39 12.46 3.39
C GLU A 148 -12.51 12.54 2.35
N ALA A 149 -12.92 11.41 1.77
CA ALA A 149 -14.05 11.37 0.83
C ALA A 149 -15.37 11.76 1.52
N LYS A 150 -15.58 11.26 2.75
CA LYS A 150 -16.78 11.54 3.54
C LYS A 150 -16.90 13.03 3.89
N GLU A 151 -15.80 13.68 4.26
CA GLU A 151 -15.72 15.13 4.48
C GLU A 151 -16.08 15.94 3.22
N ALA A 152 -15.75 15.41 2.03
CA ALA A 152 -16.16 15.98 0.75
C ALA A 152 -17.62 15.63 0.34
N GLY A 153 -18.39 14.99 1.23
CA GLY A 153 -19.78 14.61 0.96
C GLY A 153 -19.93 13.43 0.00
N ILE A 154 -18.94 12.52 -0.03
CA ILE A 154 -18.94 11.32 -0.88
C ILE A 154 -18.71 10.09 -0.01
N VAL A 155 -19.74 9.25 0.14
CA VAL A 155 -19.60 7.96 0.80
C VAL A 155 -18.94 6.99 -0.17
N THR A 156 -17.84 6.37 0.26
CA THR A 156 -17.06 5.43 -0.57
C THR A 156 -17.06 4.02 0.04
N ARG A 157 -16.67 3.04 -0.76
CA ARG A 157 -16.39 1.66 -0.34
C ARG A 157 -14.87 1.45 -0.34
N PRO A 158 -14.22 1.36 0.84
CA PRO A 158 -12.79 1.06 0.91
C PRO A 158 -12.45 -0.27 0.23
N VAL A 159 -11.37 -0.28 -0.55
CA VAL A 159 -10.87 -1.45 -1.28
C VAL A 159 -9.62 -1.98 -0.57
N LEU A 160 -9.62 -3.26 -0.22
CA LEU A 160 -8.49 -3.92 0.44
C LEU A 160 -8.10 -5.18 -0.34
N LEU A 161 -6.80 -5.45 -0.39
CA LEU A 161 -6.30 -6.76 -0.77
C LEU A 161 -6.52 -7.71 0.42
N GLY A 162 -7.32 -8.75 0.22
CA GLY A 162 -7.63 -9.73 1.26
C GLY A 162 -6.37 -10.43 1.81
N PRO A 163 -6.40 -10.91 3.06
CA PRO A 163 -5.22 -11.45 3.74
C PRO A 163 -4.61 -12.66 3.04
N VAL A 164 -5.45 -13.56 2.52
CA VAL A 164 -5.00 -14.75 1.78
C VAL A 164 -4.21 -14.35 0.54
N SER A 165 -4.74 -13.43 -0.28
CA SER A 165 -4.04 -12.95 -1.47
C SER A 165 -2.77 -12.17 -1.13
N PHE A 166 -2.80 -11.33 -0.08
CA PHE A 166 -1.63 -10.58 0.37
C PHE A 166 -0.46 -11.51 0.73
N LEU A 167 -0.73 -12.59 1.47
CA LEU A 167 0.28 -13.58 1.84
C LEU A 167 0.70 -14.43 0.63
N HIS A 168 -0.26 -14.94 -0.14
CA HIS A 168 0.00 -15.80 -1.31
C HIS A 168 0.83 -15.11 -2.40
N LEU A 169 0.62 -13.81 -2.59
CA LEU A 169 1.39 -13.00 -3.54
C LEU A 169 2.76 -12.56 -3.00
N GLY A 170 3.04 -12.83 -1.73
CA GLY A 170 4.31 -12.51 -1.10
C GLY A 170 5.43 -13.50 -1.39
N LYS A 171 6.50 -13.40 -0.61
CA LYS A 171 7.68 -14.28 -0.61
C LYS A 171 8.46 -14.14 0.71
N PRO A 172 9.30 -15.11 1.08
CA PRO A 172 10.33 -14.89 2.09
C PRO A 172 11.34 -13.84 1.61
N ASP A 173 11.89 -13.07 2.57
CA ASP A 173 13.02 -12.18 2.32
C ASP A 173 14.32 -12.95 2.09
N ARG A 174 15.37 -12.25 1.66
CA ARG A 174 16.69 -12.85 1.46
C ARG A 174 17.19 -13.48 2.76
N GLY A 175 17.49 -14.78 2.69
CA GLY A 175 18.00 -15.55 3.84
C GLY A 175 16.91 -16.02 4.81
N GLN A 176 15.64 -15.82 4.49
CA GLN A 176 14.49 -16.28 5.26
C GLN A 176 13.89 -17.53 4.62
N SER A 177 13.11 -18.29 5.38
CA SER A 177 12.55 -19.59 4.99
C SER A 177 11.03 -19.68 5.13
N VAL A 178 10.39 -18.63 5.65
CA VAL A 178 8.94 -18.56 5.86
C VAL A 178 8.14 -18.89 4.61
N ASP A 179 7.19 -19.81 4.74
CA ASP A 179 6.11 -20.00 3.79
C ASP A 179 4.95 -19.06 4.19
N PRO A 180 4.68 -17.98 3.43
CA PRO A 180 3.73 -16.95 3.84
C PRO A 180 2.29 -17.45 4.07
N ILE A 181 1.90 -18.59 3.47
CA ILE A 181 0.54 -19.15 3.60
C ILE A 181 0.49 -20.41 4.46
N SER A 182 1.61 -20.82 5.06
CA SER A 182 1.63 -22.00 5.92
C SER A 182 0.73 -21.81 7.14
N PRO A 183 -0.05 -22.84 7.54
CA PRO A 183 -0.79 -22.80 8.79
C PRO A 183 0.21 -22.66 9.96
N PRO A 184 -0.15 -21.96 11.05
CA PRO A 184 0.72 -21.86 12.21
C PRO A 184 1.11 -23.26 12.67
N SER A 185 2.41 -23.49 12.89
CA SER A 185 2.90 -24.77 13.39
C SER A 185 2.18 -25.10 14.69
N THR A 186 1.46 -26.22 14.70
CA THR A 186 0.81 -26.76 15.89
C THR A 186 1.87 -27.41 16.79
N SER A 187 2.81 -26.62 17.31
CA SER A 187 3.67 -27.05 18.41
C SER A 187 3.15 -26.51 19.74
N SER A 188 1.92 -26.87 20.08
CA SER A 188 1.53 -26.98 21.48
C SER A 188 1.51 -28.47 21.84
N SER A 189 2.64 -28.98 22.29
CA SER A 189 2.63 -30.16 23.15
C SER A 189 1.87 -29.80 24.42
N LEU A 190 0.56 -30.04 24.41
CA LEU A 190 -0.22 -30.18 25.63
C LEU A 190 0.37 -31.39 26.36
N SER A 191 1.35 -31.12 27.23
CA SER A 191 1.74 -32.08 28.25
C SER A 191 0.55 -32.23 29.19
N THR A 192 -0.29 -33.24 28.94
CA THR A 192 -1.21 -33.72 29.96
C THR A 192 -0.36 -34.35 31.06
N SER A 193 -0.02 -33.56 32.07
CA SER A 193 0.40 -34.08 33.36
C SER A 193 -0.81 -34.78 33.97
N SER A 194 -0.77 -36.11 33.93
CA SER A 194 -1.64 -36.96 34.74
C SER A 194 -1.35 -36.72 36.22
N SER A 195 -2.41 -36.45 36.98
CA SER A 195 -2.46 -36.54 38.44
C SER A 195 -3.80 -37.16 38.82
#